data_AF-A0A1V5Z625-F1
#
_entry.id   AF-A0A1V5Z625-F1
#
_cell.length_a   1.000
_cell.length_b   1.000
_cell.length_c   1.000
_cell.angle_alpha   90.00
_cell.angle_beta   90.00
_cell.angle_gamma   90.00
#
_symmetry.space_group_name_H-M   'P 1'
#
loop_
_entity.id
_entity.type
_entity.pdbx_description
1 polymer ?
#
loop_
_entity_poly.entity_id
_entity_poly.type
_entity_poly.pdbx_seq_one_letter_code
_entity_poly.pdbx_strand_id
1 'polypeptide(L)' 'MQKPDEKITILSPPVLVAGREVYPVVHLHAWKGDKGGMIYAKPCALLIREGDSWYFVPVDDDTEK' A
#
# COMPACT_ATOMS: atom_id res chain seq x y z
N MET A 1 -10.37 -18.70 15.04
CA MET A 1 -9.85 -17.38 14.64
C MET A 1 -9.41 -17.44 13.20
N GLN A 2 -10.05 -16.69 12.32
CA GLN A 2 -9.59 -16.52 10.93
C GLN A 2 -8.30 -15.69 11.00
N LYS A 3 -7.22 -16.13 10.35
CA LYS A 3 -6.03 -15.28 10.21
C LYS A 3 -6.41 -14.05 9.39
N PRO A 4 -5.94 -12.84 9.73
CA PRO A 4 -6.14 -11.67 8.89
C PRO A 4 -5.59 -11.97 7.50
N ASP A 5 -6.35 -11.64 6.45
CA ASP A 5 -5.82 -11.69 5.10
C ASP A 5 -4.90 -10.48 4.94
N GLU A 6 -3.60 -10.75 4.90
CA GLU A 6 -2.57 -9.74 4.64
C GLU A 6 -2.25 -9.72 3.14
N LYS A 7 -2.36 -8.54 2.53
CA LYS A 7 -2.10 -8.36 1.10
C LYS A 7 -1.41 -7.02 0.84
N ILE A 8 -0.36 -7.04 0.03
CA ILE A 8 0.23 -5.83 -0.54
C ILE A 8 -0.52 -5.50 -1.83
N THR A 9 -1.02 -4.26 -1.97
CA THR A 9 -1.73 -3.84 -3.18
C THR A 9 -1.54 -2.36 -3.47
N ILE A 10 -1.80 -1.99 -4.71
CA ILE A 10 -2.02 -0.60 -5.13
C ILE A 10 -3.51 -0.31 -4.97
N LEU A 11 -3.88 0.75 -4.24
CA LEU A 11 -5.29 1.08 -3.96
C LEU A 11 -5.91 2.08 -4.93
N SER A 12 -5.10 2.83 -5.67
CA SER A 12 -5.57 3.87 -6.58
C SER A 12 -4.88 3.77 -7.93
N PRO A 13 -5.47 4.35 -9.00
CA PRO A 13 -4.72 4.66 -10.21
C PRO A 13 -3.45 5.45 -9.87
N PRO A 14 -2.40 5.37 -10.71
CA PRO A 14 -1.18 6.14 -10.49
C PRO A 14 -1.48 7.63 -10.48
N VAL A 15 -0.76 8.36 -9.62
CA VAL A 15 -0.75 9.82 -9.60
C VAL A 15 0.39 10.30 -10.49
N LEU A 16 0.10 11.22 -11.40
CA LEU A 16 1.13 11.84 -12.24
C LEU A 16 1.80 12.99 -11.51
N VAL A 17 3.11 12.87 -11.28
CA VAL A 17 3.93 13.92 -10.63
C VAL A 17 5.14 14.20 -11.51
N ALA A 18 5.26 15.43 -12.01
CA ALA A 18 6.37 15.83 -12.88
C ALA A 18 6.64 14.88 -14.07
N GLY A 19 5.57 14.32 -14.67
CA GLY A 19 5.67 13.38 -15.79
C GLY A 19 5.96 11.92 -15.40
N ARG A 20 5.95 11.61 -14.09
CA ARG A 20 6.19 10.26 -13.55
C ARG A 20 4.88 9.67 -13.04
N GLU A 21 4.68 8.38 -13.26
CA GLU A 21 3.55 7.64 -12.69
C GLU A 21 3.93 7.14 -11.30
N VAL A 22 3.23 7.61 -10.26
CA VAL A 22 3.47 7.24 -8.87
C VAL A 22 2.32 6.36 -8.37
N TYR A 23 2.63 5.13 -7.99
CA TYR A 23 1.68 4.16 -7.48
C TYR A 23 1.83 4.04 -5.96
N PRO A 24 0.84 4.49 -5.18
CA PRO A 24 0.85 4.31 -3.73
C PRO A 24 0.59 2.83 -3.41
N VAL A 25 1.54 2.22 -2.71
CA VAL A 25 1.46 0.81 -2.29
C VAL A 25 1.13 0.76 -0.80
N VAL A 26 0.18 -0.09 -0.45
CA VAL A 26 -0.25 -0.29 0.94
C VAL A 26 -0.21 -1.76 1.35
N HIS A 27 -0.04 -1.99 2.64
CA HIS A 27 -0.39 -3.24 3.30
C HIS A 27 -1.86 -3.18 3.69
N LEU A 28 -2.67 -4.08 3.14
CA LEU A 28 -4.05 -4.30 3.56
C LEU A 28 -4.10 -5.39 4.61
N HIS A 29 -4.82 -5.11 5.69
CA HIS A 29 -5.18 -6.07 6.73
C HIS A 29 -6.69 -6.14 6.80
N ALA A 30 -7.25 -7.24 6.34
CA ALA A 30 -8.69 -7.50 6.42
C ALA A 30 -8.96 -8.58 7.46
N TRP A 31 -9.92 -8.33 8.36
CA TRP A 31 -10.42 -9.36 9.25
C TRP A 31 -11.94 -9.28 9.38
N LYS A 32 -12.55 -10.44 9.59
CA LYS A 32 -13.99 -10.56 9.83
C LYS A 32 -14.22 -10.89 11.29
N GLY A 33 -14.88 -9.98 12.01
CA GLY A 33 -15.34 -10.20 13.37
C GLY A 33 -16.85 -10.48 13.42
N ASP A 34 -17.33 -10.84 14.61
CA ASP A 34 -18.75 -11.18 14.82
C ASP A 34 -19.71 -9.99 14.56
N LYS A 35 -19.18 -8.76 14.55
CA LYS A 35 -19.92 -7.52 14.28
C LYS A 35 -19.72 -6.95 12.86
N GLY A 36 -19.01 -7.65 11.97
CA GLY A 36 -18.74 -7.20 10.60
C GLY A 36 -17.28 -7.35 10.18
N GLY A 37 -16.97 -6.96 8.94
CA GLY A 37 -15.61 -6.93 8.39
C GLY A 37 -14.97 -5.55 8.56
N MET A 38 -13.69 -5.52 8.95
CA MET A 38 -12.87 -4.32 8.98
C MET A 38 -11.73 -4.47 7.97
N ILE A 39 -11.41 -3.38 7.27
CA ILE A 39 -10.26 -3.29 6.38
C ILE A 39 -9.40 -2.12 6.85
N TYR A 40 -8.15 -2.41 7.20
CA TYR A 40 -7.13 -1.42 7.51
C TYR A 40 -6.11 -1.37 6.37
N ALA A 41 -5.69 -0.17 5.97
CA ALA A 41 -4.70 0.05 4.92
C ALA A 41 -3.54 0.90 5.49
N LYS A 42 -2.33 0.36 5.48
CA LYS A 42 -1.11 1.06 5.92
C LYS A 42 -0.23 1.37 4.71
N PRO A 43 0.13 2.64 4.44
CA PRO A 43 1.15 2.97 3.44
C PRO A 43 2.45 2.22 3.72
N CYS A 44 3.07 1.66 2.68
CA CYS A 44 4.31 0.89 2.82
C CYS A 44 5.40 1.33 1.83
N ALA A 45 5.01 1.76 0.63
CA ALA A 45 5.95 2.20 -0.39
C ALA A 45 5.28 3.07 -1.46
N LEU A 46 6.11 3.73 -2.25
CA LEU A 46 5.76 4.29 -3.54
C LEU A 46 6.51 3.50 -4.63
N LEU A 47 5.78 3.05 -5.64
CA LEU A 47 6.38 2.60 -6.90
C LEU A 47 6.34 3.75 -7.89
N ILE A 48 7.46 4.09 -8.48
CA ILE A 48 7.57 5.19 -9.44
C ILE A 48 7.97 4.60 -10.79
N ARG A 49 7.20 4.88 -11.83
CA ARG A 49 7.56 4.55 -13.21
C ARG A 49 8.04 5.78 -13.95
N GLU A 50 9.21 5.66 -14.57
CA GLU A 50 9.79 6.66 -15.47
C GLU A 50 10.18 5.99 -16.78
N GLY A 51 9.36 6.13 -17.83
CA GLY A 51 9.53 5.39 -19.07
C GLY A 51 9.39 3.88 -18.84
N ASP A 52 10.46 3.13 -19.10
CA ASP A 52 10.55 1.68 -18.90
C ASP A 52 11.18 1.29 -17.55
N SER A 53 11.62 2.27 -16.77
CA SER A 53 12.27 2.05 -15.47
C SER A 53 11.25 2.10 -14.32
N TRP A 54 11.49 1.26 -13.31
CA TRP A 54 10.72 1.21 -12.08
C TRP A 54 11.61 1.47 -10.87
N TYR A 55 11.13 2.30 -9.94
CA TYR A 55 11.79 2.62 -8.69
C TYR A 55 10.88 2.29 -7.51
N PHE A 56 11.48 1.79 -6.44
CA PHE A 56 10.79 1.47 -5.19
C PHE A 56 11.28 2.41 -4.10
N VAL A 57 10.36 3.14 -3.48
CA VAL A 57 10.66 4.04 -2.35
C VAL A 57 9.89 3.51 -1.14
N PRO A 58 10.55 2.90 -0.15
CA PRO A 58 9.87 2.50 1.08
C PRO A 58 9.38 3.74 1.82
N VAL A 59 8.24 3.60 2.51
CA VAL A 59 7.84 4.58 3.53
C VAL A 59 8.57 4.16 4.80
N ASP A 60 9.38 5.06 5.38
CA ASP A 60 9.99 4.81 6.68
C ASP A 60 8.88 4.60 7.72
N ASP A 61 8.88 3.42 8.32
CA ASP A 61 7.98 3.09 9.41
C ASP A 61 8.62 3.59 10.70
N ASP A 62 8.61 4.91 10.89
CA ASP A 62 9.21 5.61 12.04
C ASP A 62 8.46 5.34 13.37
N THR A 63 7.73 4.23 13.47
CA THR A 63 6.88 3.86 14.62
C THR A 63 7.51 2.88 15.60
N GLU A 64 8.80 2.54 15.46
CA GLU A 64 9.56 1.89 16.54
C GLU A 64 10.27 2.93 17.43
N LYS A 65 9.54 3.50 18.40
CA LYS A 65 10.09 4.06 19.65
C LYS A 65 9.26 3.65 20.85
#